data_AF-A0A925AVI6-F1
#
_entry.id   AF-A0A925AVI6-F1
#
_cell.length_a   1.000
_cell.length_b   1.000
_cell.length_c   1.000
_cell.angle_alpha   90.00
_cell.angle_beta   90.00
_cell.angle_gamma   90.00
#
_symmetry.space_group_name_H-M   'P 1'
#
loop_
_entity.id
_entity.type
_entity.pdbx_description
1 polymer ?
#
loop_
_entity_poly.entity_id
_entity_poly.type
_entity_poly.pdbx_seq_one_letter_code
_entity_poly.pdbx_strand_id
1 'polypeptide(L)'
;MLNNEDTVSVINNLIEISKDGEEGFFKSAQDVDNEQTKTYLILRSNQIKQSVYELQNLVRELGGRPADSTSTNGYLHGKWIELKAVIMAKDNLSVLNELERGEQVALHAYAVAAKKELPPEAAAIVLNQLNGTQRNHNEVKEMRDAAEVISP
;
A
#
# COMPACT_ATOMS: atom_id res chain seq x y z
N MET A 1 11.80 -17.65 -15.61
CA MET A 1 11.99 -16.23 -15.26
C MET A 1 11.12 -15.40 -16.18
N LEU A 2 10.43 -14.38 -15.66
CA LEU A 2 9.61 -13.46 -16.46
C LEU A 2 10.50 -12.62 -17.38
N ASN A 3 9.96 -12.25 -18.54
CA ASN A 3 10.58 -11.23 -19.41
C ASN A 3 10.32 -9.82 -18.84
N ASN A 4 10.91 -8.80 -19.48
CA ASN A 4 10.77 -7.42 -19.03
C ASN A 4 9.32 -6.93 -19.08
N GLU A 5 8.55 -7.27 -20.10
CA GLU A 5 7.15 -6.83 -20.25
C GLU A 5 6.25 -7.38 -19.14
N ASP A 6 6.35 -8.69 -18.88
CA ASP A 6 5.61 -9.35 -17.80
C ASP A 6 6.04 -8.84 -16.43
N THR A 7 7.34 -8.57 -16.25
CA THR A 7 7.88 -7.97 -15.02
C THR A 7 7.33 -6.57 -14.82
N VAL A 8 7.34 -5.73 -15.86
CA VAL A 8 6.75 -4.37 -15.83
C VAL A 8 5.28 -4.43 -15.44
N SER A 9 4.50 -5.38 -15.97
CA SER A 9 3.10 -5.57 -15.60
C SER A 9 2.92 -5.87 -14.11
N VAL A 10 3.74 -6.78 -13.56
CA VAL A 10 3.73 -7.11 -12.13
C VAL A 10 4.10 -5.91 -11.27
N ILE A 11 5.16 -5.18 -11.63
CA ILE A 11 5.63 -4.02 -10.85
C ILE A 11 4.62 -2.87 -10.93
N ASN A 12 4.01 -2.62 -12.09
CA ASN A 12 2.96 -1.61 -12.23
C ASN A 12 1.73 -1.92 -11.37
N ASN A 13 1.35 -3.19 -11.24
CA ASN A 13 0.29 -3.60 -10.31
C ASN A 13 0.64 -3.26 -8.84
N LEU A 14 1.90 -3.45 -8.43
CA LEU A 14 2.35 -3.04 -7.09
C LEU A 14 2.36 -1.52 -6.91
N ILE A 15 2.74 -0.76 -7.95
CA ILE A 15 2.71 0.71 -7.94
C ILE A 15 1.29 1.21 -7.73
N GLU A 16 0.30 0.69 -8.47
CA GLU A 16 -1.09 1.13 -8.36
C GLU A 16 -1.65 0.89 -6.94
N ILE A 17 -1.48 -0.32 -6.39
CA ILE A 17 -1.92 -0.66 -5.04
C ILE A 17 -1.23 0.21 -3.99
N SER A 18 0.08 0.43 -4.15
CA SER A 18 0.84 1.25 -3.21
C SER A 18 0.39 2.71 -3.26
N LYS A 19 0.05 3.26 -4.43
CA LYS A 19 -0.47 4.62 -4.54
C LYS A 19 -1.86 4.79 -3.93
N ASP A 20 -2.74 3.79 -4.08
CA ASP A 20 -4.01 3.76 -3.36
C ASP A 20 -3.79 3.80 -1.84
N GLY A 21 -2.80 3.02 -1.35
CA GLY A 21 -2.39 3.06 0.05
C GLY A 21 -1.83 4.42 0.49
N GLU A 22 -0.91 5.00 -0.27
CA GLU A 22 -0.31 6.32 0.00
C GLU A 22 -1.40 7.39 0.20
N GLU A 23 -2.36 7.45 -0.73
CA GLU A 23 -3.48 8.40 -0.67
C GLU A 23 -4.36 8.14 0.55
N GLY A 24 -4.55 6.86 0.92
CA GLY A 24 -5.31 6.47 2.09
C GLY A 24 -4.72 6.87 3.41
N PHE A 25 -3.45 6.56 3.64
CA PHE A 25 -2.75 7.03 4.84
C PHE A 25 -2.74 8.57 4.90
N PHE A 26 -2.54 9.25 3.77
CA PHE A 26 -2.52 10.71 3.75
C PHE A 26 -3.88 11.35 4.07
N LYS A 27 -5.00 10.80 3.57
CA LYS A 27 -6.33 11.31 3.90
C LYS A 27 -6.74 10.97 5.31
N SER A 28 -6.52 9.73 5.75
CA SER A 28 -6.79 9.36 7.14
C SER A 28 -6.03 10.24 8.14
N ALA A 29 -4.80 10.67 7.82
CA ALA A 29 -4.04 11.62 8.66
C ALA A 29 -4.71 13.00 8.80
N GLN A 30 -5.55 13.41 7.85
CA GLN A 30 -6.25 14.70 7.90
C GLN A 30 -7.53 14.62 8.75
N ASP A 31 -8.07 13.42 8.92
CA ASP A 31 -9.38 13.19 9.56
C ASP A 31 -9.29 12.62 10.98
N VAL A 32 -8.09 12.22 11.45
CA VAL A 32 -7.87 11.76 12.83
C VAL A 32 -7.51 12.90 13.78
N ASP A 33 -8.09 12.88 14.98
CA ASP A 33 -7.84 13.89 16.02
C ASP A 33 -6.61 13.57 16.90
N ASN A 34 -6.16 12.31 16.93
CA ASN A 34 -5.02 11.90 17.73
C ASN A 34 -3.68 12.23 17.03
N GLU A 35 -2.86 13.10 17.63
CA GLU A 35 -1.58 13.55 17.06
C GLU A 35 -0.55 12.42 16.84
N GLN A 36 -0.54 11.39 17.71
CA GLN A 36 0.35 10.25 17.54
C GLN A 36 -0.08 9.41 16.33
N THR A 37 -1.38 9.12 16.19
CA THR A 37 -1.95 8.43 15.03
C THR A 37 -1.71 9.24 13.76
N LYS A 38 -1.91 10.55 13.79
CA LYS A 38 -1.65 11.45 12.66
C LYS A 38 -0.18 11.43 12.21
N THR A 39 0.74 11.45 13.17
CA THR A 39 2.18 11.38 12.88
C THR A 39 2.54 10.05 12.21
N TYR A 40 1.99 8.95 12.72
CA TYR A 40 2.12 7.63 12.11
C TYR A 40 1.56 7.63 10.68
N LEU A 41 0.29 8.02 10.53
CA LEU A 41 -0.37 8.63 9.38
C LEU A 41 0.56 9.03 8.22
N ILE A 42 1.20 10.15 8.49
CA ILE A 42 2.05 10.89 7.55
C ILE A 42 3.35 10.14 7.27
N LEU A 43 3.97 9.56 8.30
CA LEU A 43 5.19 8.77 8.14
C LEU A 43 4.96 7.61 7.16
N ARG A 44 3.84 6.91 7.32
CA ARG A 44 3.44 5.77 6.49
C ARG A 44 3.22 6.17 5.04
N SER A 45 2.45 7.22 4.78
CA SER A 45 2.24 7.76 3.44
C SER A 45 3.58 8.07 2.75
N ASN A 46 4.51 8.72 3.45
CA ASN A 46 5.84 9.03 2.91
C ASN A 46 6.68 7.78 2.62
N GLN A 47 6.63 6.75 3.46
CA GLN A 47 7.34 5.49 3.23
C GLN A 47 6.83 4.77 1.99
N ILE A 48 5.50 4.69 1.83
CA ILE A 48 4.86 4.10 0.65
C ILE A 48 5.26 4.88 -0.62
N LYS A 49 5.27 6.21 -0.54
CA LYS A 49 5.72 7.08 -1.63
C LYS A 49 7.15 6.76 -2.09
N GLN A 50 8.08 6.52 -1.15
CA GLN A 50 9.46 6.11 -1.49
C GLN A 50 9.48 4.73 -2.18
N SER A 51 8.71 3.77 -1.69
CA SER A 51 8.58 2.45 -2.34
C SER A 51 8.02 2.56 -3.76
N VAL A 52 7.00 3.41 -3.97
CA VAL A 52 6.47 3.70 -5.30
C VAL A 52 7.55 4.26 -6.22
N TYR A 53 8.35 5.23 -5.77
CA TYR A 53 9.44 5.78 -6.59
C TYR A 53 10.46 4.72 -7.01
N GLU A 54 10.85 3.83 -6.10
CA GLU A 54 11.77 2.72 -6.38
C GLU A 54 11.20 1.77 -7.45
N LEU A 55 9.93 1.36 -7.30
CA LEU A 55 9.25 0.52 -8.28
C LEU A 55 9.11 1.22 -9.64
N GLN A 56 8.81 2.51 -9.66
CA GLN A 56 8.69 3.28 -10.90
C GLN A 56 10.03 3.39 -11.63
N ASN A 57 11.15 3.52 -10.90
CA ASN A 57 12.48 3.51 -11.50
C ASN A 57 12.80 2.15 -12.12
N LEU A 58 12.52 1.06 -11.40
CA LEU A 58 12.68 -0.29 -11.93
C LEU A 58 11.88 -0.51 -13.23
N VAL A 59 10.64 -0.02 -13.31
CA VAL A 59 9.85 -0.10 -14.54
C VAL A 59 10.54 0.61 -15.71
N ARG A 60 11.12 1.80 -15.48
CA ARG A 60 11.84 2.54 -16.53
C ARG A 60 13.10 1.82 -16.97
N GLU A 61 13.86 1.22 -16.04
CA GLU A 61 15.07 0.44 -16.32
C GLU A 61 14.77 -0.81 -17.16
N LEU A 62 13.62 -1.44 -16.94
CA LEU A 62 13.12 -2.55 -17.74
C LEU A 62 12.60 -2.13 -19.13
N GLY A 63 12.59 -0.82 -19.44
CA GLY A 63 12.11 -0.25 -20.70
C GLY A 63 10.60 0.00 -20.74
N GLY A 64 9.92 -0.10 -19.60
CA GLY A 64 8.48 0.11 -19.48
C GLY A 64 8.08 1.53 -19.10
N ARG A 65 6.76 1.78 -19.12
CA ARG A 65 6.17 3.01 -18.60
C ARG A 65 5.59 2.76 -17.20
N PRO A 66 6.04 3.49 -16.17
CA PRO A 66 5.49 3.35 -14.83
C PRO A 66 4.04 3.82 -14.76
N ALA A 67 3.25 3.21 -13.89
CA ALA A 67 1.91 3.69 -13.57
C ALA A 67 1.97 5.05 -12.85
N ASP A 68 1.25 6.04 -13.40
CA ASP A 68 1.24 7.43 -12.94
C ASP A 68 -0.01 7.80 -12.12
N SER A 69 -1.02 6.93 -12.08
CA SER A 69 -2.25 7.13 -11.29
C SER A 69 -2.80 5.81 -10.76
N THR A 70 -3.70 5.94 -9.79
CA THR A 70 -4.63 4.90 -9.40
C THR A 70 -5.65 4.75 -10.54
N SER A 71 -5.77 3.55 -11.11
CA SER A 71 -6.63 3.21 -12.25
C SER A 71 -6.30 3.86 -13.61
N THR A 72 -5.51 3.15 -14.44
CA THR A 72 -5.68 3.20 -15.91
C THR A 72 -5.69 1.82 -16.56
N ASN A 73 -5.21 0.77 -15.89
CA ASN A 73 -5.41 -0.61 -16.31
C ASN A 73 -6.47 -1.25 -15.42
N GLY A 74 -7.63 -1.59 -15.98
CA GLY A 74 -8.84 -2.02 -15.28
C GLY A 74 -8.79 -3.37 -14.54
N TYR A 75 -7.68 -3.70 -13.88
CA TYR A 75 -7.49 -4.96 -13.14
C TYR A 75 -7.48 -4.82 -11.61
N LEU A 76 -7.50 -3.61 -11.07
CA LEU A 76 -7.66 -3.39 -9.63
C LEU A 76 -8.90 -2.54 -9.38
N HIS A 77 -9.93 -3.21 -8.87
CA HIS A 77 -11.17 -2.60 -8.40
C HIS A 77 -10.88 -1.46 -7.41
N GLY A 78 -11.70 -0.41 -7.47
CA GLY A 78 -11.60 0.81 -6.69
C GLY A 78 -11.80 0.63 -5.19
N LYS A 79 -10.88 -0.10 -4.54
CA LYS A 79 -10.81 -0.25 -3.09
C LYS A 79 -10.55 1.09 -2.40
N TRP A 80 -9.89 2.01 -3.09
CA TRP A 80 -9.70 3.38 -2.61
C TRP A 80 -11.02 4.14 -2.40
N ILE A 81 -12.03 3.89 -3.24
CA ILE A 81 -13.35 4.54 -3.09
C ILE A 81 -14.09 3.97 -1.87
N GLU A 82 -13.91 2.68 -1.55
CA GLU A 82 -14.46 2.07 -0.33
C GLU A 82 -13.82 2.68 0.93
N LEU A 83 -12.51 2.95 0.92
CA LEU A 83 -11.81 3.64 2.02
C LEU A 83 -12.33 5.08 2.23
N LYS A 84 -12.69 5.80 1.17
CA LYS A 84 -13.33 7.13 1.28
C LYS A 84 -14.69 7.09 2.01
N ALA A 85 -15.48 6.03 1.84
CA ALA A 85 -16.81 5.93 2.45
C ALA A 85 -16.74 5.71 3.97
N VAL A 86 -15.72 5.00 4.46
CA VAL A 86 -15.52 4.70 5.88
C VAL A 86 -14.94 5.89 6.65
N ILE A 87 -14.03 6.66 6.04
CA ILE A 87 -13.42 7.86 6.64
C ILE A 87 -14.49 8.91 7.03
N MET A 88 -15.63 8.97 6.33
CA MET A 88 -16.71 9.92 6.65
C MET A 88 -17.37 9.69 8.03
N ALA A 89 -17.16 8.53 8.66
CA ALA A 89 -17.77 8.19 9.96
C ALA A 89 -17.07 8.82 11.18
N LYS A 90 -15.86 9.38 11.04
CA LYS A 90 -15.05 9.98 12.13
C LYS A 90 -14.84 9.09 13.36
N ASP A 91 -14.84 7.76 13.19
CA ASP A 91 -14.52 6.81 14.25
C ASP A 91 -13.11 6.25 14.03
N ASN A 92 -12.23 6.41 15.02
CA ASN A 92 -10.84 5.96 14.96
C ASN A 92 -10.75 4.45 14.72
N LEU A 93 -11.64 3.65 15.32
CA LEU A 93 -11.64 2.20 15.11
C LEU A 93 -12.02 1.85 13.66
N SER A 94 -13.05 2.51 13.12
CA SER A 94 -13.43 2.39 11.72
C SER A 94 -12.31 2.76 10.74
N VAL A 95 -11.56 3.83 11.01
CA VAL A 95 -10.38 4.22 10.22
C VAL A 95 -9.29 3.14 10.27
N LEU A 96 -8.98 2.63 11.47
CA LEU A 96 -7.94 1.60 11.65
C LEU A 96 -8.32 0.26 11.01
N ASN A 97 -9.59 -0.14 11.08
CA ASN A 97 -10.12 -1.32 10.40
C ASN A 97 -9.89 -1.26 8.88
N GLU A 98 -10.17 -0.11 8.29
CA GLU A 98 -10.04 0.05 6.85
C GLU A 98 -8.56 0.16 6.40
N LEU A 99 -7.71 0.80 7.22
CA LEU A 99 -6.28 0.83 6.98
C LEU A 99 -5.67 -0.58 7.04
N GLU A 100 -6.07 -1.41 8.02
CA GLU A 100 -5.62 -2.80 8.11
C GLU A 100 -6.08 -3.61 6.90
N ARG A 101 -7.35 -3.45 6.48
CA ARG A 101 -7.87 -4.07 5.25
C ARG A 101 -7.05 -3.68 4.02
N GLY A 102 -6.70 -2.40 3.90
CA GLY A 102 -5.83 -1.89 2.83
C GLY A 102 -4.43 -2.50 2.86
N GLU A 103 -3.78 -2.52 4.02
CA GLU A 103 -2.46 -3.13 4.21
C GLU A 103 -2.49 -4.65 3.95
N GLN A 104 -3.58 -5.34 4.30
CA GLN A 104 -3.75 -6.76 4.00
C GLN A 104 -3.80 -7.02 2.48
N VAL A 105 -4.47 -6.14 1.73
CA VAL A 105 -4.50 -6.21 0.25
C VAL A 105 -3.11 -5.97 -0.33
N ALA A 106 -2.40 -4.96 0.15
CA ALA A 106 -1.02 -4.70 -0.27
C ALA A 106 -0.12 -5.91 0.02
N LEU A 107 -0.16 -6.43 1.25
CA LEU A 107 0.60 -7.60 1.67
C LEU A 107 0.35 -8.80 0.77
N HIS A 108 -0.91 -9.08 0.44
CA HIS A 108 -1.27 -10.16 -0.48
C HIS A 108 -0.66 -9.93 -1.87
N ALA A 109 -0.75 -8.72 -2.41
CA ALA A 109 -0.21 -8.41 -3.74
C ALA A 109 1.32 -8.56 -3.80
N TYR A 110 2.05 -8.05 -2.80
CA TYR A 110 3.49 -8.25 -2.68
C TYR A 110 3.84 -9.74 -2.53
N ALA A 111 3.08 -10.51 -1.75
CA ALA A 111 3.31 -11.93 -1.58
C ALA A 111 3.07 -12.74 -2.87
N VAL A 112 2.07 -12.35 -3.67
CA VAL A 112 1.83 -12.94 -5.00
C VAL A 112 2.96 -12.58 -5.96
N ALA A 113 3.42 -11.33 -5.97
CA ALA A 113 4.53 -10.89 -6.81
C ALA A 113 5.84 -11.60 -6.46
N ALA A 114 6.15 -11.76 -5.17
CA ALA A 114 7.35 -12.43 -4.67
C ALA A 114 7.43 -13.93 -5.04
N LYS A 115 6.30 -14.56 -5.35
CA LYS A 115 6.24 -15.97 -5.81
C LYS A 115 6.49 -16.12 -7.31
N LYS A 116 6.51 -15.02 -8.07
CA LYS A 116 6.80 -15.05 -9.50
C LYS A 116 8.31 -15.13 -9.70
N GLU A 117 8.72 -15.74 -10.81
CA GLU A 117 10.14 -15.82 -11.20
C GLU A 117 10.65 -14.48 -11.77
N LEU A 118 10.65 -13.43 -10.95
CA LEU A 118 11.13 -12.10 -11.33
C LEU A 118 12.65 -12.11 -11.61
N PRO A 119 13.15 -11.18 -12.46
CA PRO A 119 14.58 -10.91 -12.55
C PRO A 119 15.18 -10.61 -11.17
N PRO A 120 16.46 -10.96 -10.90
CA PRO A 120 17.04 -10.90 -9.55
C PRO A 120 16.90 -9.54 -8.85
N GLU A 121 17.10 -8.44 -9.57
CA GLU A 121 16.96 -7.08 -9.05
C GLU A 121 15.51 -6.75 -8.65
N ALA A 122 14.55 -7.06 -9.54
CA ALA A 122 13.13 -6.91 -9.25
C ALA A 122 12.68 -7.77 -8.06
N ALA A 123 13.16 -9.02 -7.98
CA ALA A 123 12.88 -9.91 -6.86
C ALA A 123 13.40 -9.35 -5.53
N ALA A 124 14.61 -8.79 -5.51
CA ALA A 124 15.19 -8.20 -4.30
C ALA A 124 14.38 -7.00 -3.80
N ILE A 125 13.97 -6.10 -4.70
CA ILE A 125 13.12 -4.95 -4.36
C ILE A 125 11.76 -5.41 -3.82
N VAL A 126 11.09 -6.32 -4.52
CA VAL A 126 9.77 -6.84 -4.11
C VAL A 126 9.83 -7.54 -2.76
N LEU A 127 10.87 -8.33 -2.48
CA LEU A 127 11.04 -9.00 -1.18
C LEU A 127 11.32 -8.00 -0.05
N ASN A 128 12.14 -6.98 -0.28
CA ASN A 128 12.39 -5.94 0.70
C ASN A 128 11.11 -5.17 1.05
N GLN A 129 10.34 -4.78 0.03
CA GLN A 129 9.08 -4.06 0.21
C GLN A 129 7.97 -4.95 0.79
N LEU A 130 7.95 -6.25 0.50
CA LEU A 130 7.07 -7.23 1.16
C LEU A 130 7.33 -7.26 2.67
N ASN A 131 8.60 -7.35 3.09
CA ASN A 131 8.96 -7.32 4.51
C ASN A 131 8.57 -6.00 5.18
N GLY A 132 8.72 -4.88 4.46
CA GLY A 132 8.19 -3.59 4.89
C GLY A 132 6.69 -3.65 5.13
N THR A 133 5.92 -4.02 4.11
CA THR A 133 4.45 -4.12 4.14
C THR A 133 3.97 -5.02 5.27
N GLN A 134 4.62 -6.16 5.51
CA GLN A 134 4.27 -7.06 6.61
C GLN A 134 4.43 -6.40 7.99
N ARG A 135 5.51 -5.64 8.23
CA ARG A 135 5.70 -4.91 9.49
C ARG A 135 4.59 -3.89 9.70
N ASN A 136 4.24 -3.17 8.65
CA ASN A 136 3.26 -2.10 8.71
C ASN A 136 1.86 -2.63 8.97
N HIS A 137 1.46 -3.69 8.27
CA HIS A 137 0.23 -4.42 8.55
C HIS A 137 0.13 -4.81 10.02
N ASN A 138 1.21 -5.31 10.62
CA ASN A 138 1.22 -5.70 12.02
C ASN A 138 1.07 -4.49 12.96
N GLU A 139 1.75 -3.38 12.69
CA GLU A 139 1.60 -2.14 13.46
C GLU A 139 0.17 -1.58 13.39
N VAL A 140 -0.43 -1.52 12.19
CA VAL A 140 -1.82 -1.07 12.02
C VAL A 140 -2.80 -1.97 12.76
N LYS A 141 -2.58 -3.29 12.69
CA LYS A 141 -3.37 -4.26 13.45
C LYS A 141 -3.24 -4.05 14.96
N GLU A 142 -2.03 -3.84 15.48
CA GLU A 142 -1.81 -3.56 16.91
C GLU A 142 -2.51 -2.28 17.36
N MET A 143 -2.48 -1.22 16.54
CA MET A 143 -3.22 0.01 16.83
C MET A 143 -4.74 -0.20 16.81
N ARG A 144 -5.26 -0.97 15.85
CA ARG A 144 -6.67 -1.35 15.79
C ARG A 144 -7.08 -2.12 17.03
N ASP A 145 -6.33 -3.15 17.40
CA ASP A 145 -6.61 -4.00 18.56
C ASP A 145 -6.64 -3.17 19.86
N ALA A 146 -5.71 -2.22 20.00
CA ALA A 146 -5.72 -1.28 21.11
C ALA A 146 -6.94 -0.36 21.11
N ALA A 147 -7.38 0.13 19.96
CA ALA A 147 -8.57 0.98 19.82
C ALA A 147 -9.88 0.21 20.10
N GLU A 148 -9.96 -1.06 19.71
CA GLU A 148 -11.11 -1.93 19.95
C GLU A 148 -11.33 -2.17 21.45
N VAL A 149 -10.25 -2.40 22.21
CA VAL A 149 -10.31 -2.60 23.68
C VAL A 149 -10.84 -1.36 24.43
N ILE A 150 -10.60 -0.17 23.90
CA ILE A 150 -10.95 1.11 24.55
C ILE A 150 -12.35 1.59 24.14
N SER A 151 -12.93 1.04 23.08
CA SER A 151 -14.26 1.41 22.59
C SER A 151 -15.36 0.76 23.46
N PRO A 152 -16.29 1.54 24.05
CA PRO A 152 -17.31 1.05 24.97
C PRO A 152 -18.45 0.26 24.33
#